data_AF-A0AB74UB75-F1
#
_entry.id   AF-A0AB74UB75-F1
#
_cell.length_a   1.000
_cell.length_b   1.000
_cell.length_c   1.000
_cell.angle_alpha   90.00
_cell.angle_beta   90.00
_cell.angle_gamma   90.00
#
_symmetry.space_group_name_H-M   'P 1'
#
loop_
_entity.id
_entity.type
_entity.pdbx_description
1 polymer ?
#
loop_
_entity_poly.entity_id
_entity_poly.type
_entity_poly.pdbx_seq_one_letter_code
_entity_poly.pdbx_strand_id
1 'polypeptide(L)' 'MTQTRRRQSPHGCSCPIMAIVTPEERARVEQLAEQEMRSLSGTLRMLMLRGLENYPSARPEPTNQTVQ' A
#
# COMPACT_ATOMS: atom_id res chain seq x y z
N MET A 1 13.94 -30.41 0.37
CA MET A 1 12.82 -29.92 -0.47
C MET A 1 12.56 -28.46 -0.11
N THR A 2 13.07 -27.51 -0.89
CA THR A 2 12.78 -26.08 -0.71
C THR A 2 11.38 -25.79 -1.25
N GLN A 3 10.40 -25.75 -0.35
CA GLN A 3 9.03 -25.41 -0.73
C GLN A 3 9.00 -23.94 -1.15
N THR A 4 8.89 -23.69 -2.46
CA THR A 4 8.66 -22.36 -3.02
C THR A 4 7.32 -21.88 -2.48
N ARG A 5 7.33 -21.02 -1.43
CA ARG A 5 6.11 -20.34 -0.97
C ARG A 5 5.57 -19.55 -2.16
N ARG A 6 4.52 -20.06 -2.80
CA ARG A 6 3.81 -19.30 -3.84
C ARG A 6 3.36 -18.00 -3.18
N ARG A 7 3.75 -16.86 -3.76
CA ARG A 7 3.14 -15.57 -3.43
C ARG A 7 1.66 -15.69 -3.77
N GLN A 8 0.83 -15.96 -2.77
CA GLN A 8 -0.61 -15.88 -2.92
C GLN A 8 -1.00 -14.40 -2.82
N SER A 9 -0.74 -13.65 -3.88
CA SER A 9 -1.46 -12.41 -4.10
C SER A 9 -2.95 -12.76 -4.28
N PRO A 10 -3.89 -11.93 -3.79
CA PRO A 10 -5.31 -12.13 -4.06
C PRO A 10 -5.56 -12.27 -5.57
N HIS A 11 -6.55 -13.07 -5.97
CA HIS A 11 -6.90 -13.27 -7.38
C HIS A 11 -7.05 -11.92 -8.10
N GLY A 12 -6.35 -11.78 -9.24
CA GLY A 12 -6.34 -10.54 -10.03
C GLY A 12 -5.26 -9.50 -9.64
N CYS A 13 -4.52 -9.69 -8.56
CA CYS A 13 -3.40 -8.80 -8.19
C CYS A 13 -2.09 -9.28 -8.82
N SER A 14 -1.72 -8.73 -9.99
CA SER A 14 -0.51 -9.12 -10.75
C SER A 14 0.62 -8.08 -10.74
N CYS A 15 0.36 -6.83 -10.33
CA CYS A 15 1.34 -5.75 -10.37
C CYS A 15 2.00 -5.54 -8.99
N PRO A 16 3.30 -5.82 -8.82
CA PRO A 16 3.99 -5.57 -7.55
C PRO A 16 4.26 -4.08 -7.35
N ILE A 17 4.17 -3.63 -6.10
CA ILE A 17 4.63 -2.30 -5.66
C ILE A 17 5.67 -2.52 -4.57
N MET A 18 6.78 -1.81 -4.65
CA MET A 18 7.79 -1.77 -3.60
C MET A 18 7.48 -0.62 -2.64
N ALA A 19 7.39 -0.91 -1.35
CA ALA A 19 7.28 0.09 -0.29
C ALA A 19 8.53 0.01 0.60
N ILE A 20 9.29 1.10 0.64
CA ILE A 20 10.38 1.30 1.59
C ILE A 20 9.82 2.14 2.73
N VAL A 21 9.96 1.65 3.96
CA VAL A 21 9.41 2.27 5.17
C VAL A 21 10.47 2.28 6.26
N THR A 22 10.29 3.15 7.26
CA THR A 22 11.11 3.18 8.47
C THR A 22 10.89 1.93 9.35
N PRO A 23 11.83 1.60 10.25
CA PRO A 23 11.65 0.52 11.22
C PRO A 23 10.40 0.67 12.09
N GLU A 24 10.08 1.89 12.51
CA GLU A 24 8.94 2.21 13.36
C GLU A 24 7.62 1.99 12.62
N GLU A 25 7.53 2.45 11.37
CA GLU A 25 6.38 2.19 10.50
C GLU A 25 6.20 0.68 10.29
N ARG A 26 7.29 -0.05 10.02
CA ARG A 26 7.24 -1.51 9.85
C ARG A 26 6.68 -2.21 11.09
N ALA A 27 7.21 -1.90 12.28
CA ALA A 27 6.77 -2.50 13.54
C ALA A 27 5.27 -2.26 13.77
N ARG A 28 4.78 -1.06 13.45
CA ARG A 28 3.36 -0.72 13.57
C ARG A 28 2.47 -1.54 12.63
N VAL A 29 2.91 -1.77 11.38
CA VAL A 29 2.14 -2.59 10.43
C VAL A 29 2.19 -4.07 10.81
N GLU A 30 3.31 -4.57 11.34
CA GLU A 30 3.43 -5.94 11.86
C GLU A 30 2.47 -6.18 13.04
N GLN A 31 2.41 -5.26 14.00
CA GLN A 31 1.47 -5.32 15.12
C GLN A 31 0.01 -5.35 14.65
N LEU A 32 -0.36 -4.51 13.68
CA LEU A 32 -1.70 -4.50 13.09
C LEU A 32 -2.01 -5.81 12.36
N ALA A 33 -1.03 -6.39 11.65
CA ALA A 33 -1.21 -7.64 10.93
C ALA A 33 -1.48 -8.81 11.90
N GLU A 34 -0.78 -8.86 13.03
CA GLU A 34 -0.99 -9.86 14.08
C GLU A 34 -2.37 -9.73 14.73
N GLN A 35 -2.76 -8.53 15.15
CA GLN A 35 -4.06 -8.26 15.77
C GLN A 35 -5.23 -8.68 14.89
N GLU A 36 -5.08 -8.50 13.58
CA GLU A 36 -6.12 -8.73 12.59
C GLU A 36 -6.04 -10.13 11.94
N MET A 37 -5.10 -10.97 12.37
CA MET A 37 -4.81 -12.29 11.78
C MET A 37 -4.64 -12.24 10.25
N ARG A 38 -3.94 -11.22 9.76
CA ARG A 38 -3.68 -10.98 8.33
C ARG A 38 -2.20 -11.05 8.00
N SER A 39 -1.89 -11.31 6.74
CA SER A 39 -0.50 -11.20 6.28
C SER A 39 -0.04 -9.75 6.26
N LEU A 40 1.26 -9.52 6.49
CA LEU A 40 1.84 -8.17 6.46
C LEU A 40 1.56 -7.43 5.14
N SER A 41 1.67 -8.11 4.01
CA SER A 41 1.37 -7.56 2.69
C SER A 41 -0.12 -7.27 2.49
N GLY A 42 -1.01 -8.09 3.07
CA GLY A 42 -2.45 -7.86 3.07
C GLY A 42 -2.83 -6.64 3.91
N THR A 43 -2.23 -6.49 5.09
CA THR A 43 -2.41 -5.33 5.97
C THR A 43 -1.91 -4.06 5.30
N LEU A 44 -0.70 -4.06 4.74
CA LEU A 44 -0.14 -2.92 4.03
C LEU A 44 -0.99 -2.51 2.82
N ARG A 45 -1.46 -3.48 2.02
CA ARG A 45 -2.38 -3.21 0.90
C ARG A 45 -3.68 -2.58 1.39
N MET A 46 -4.27 -3.08 2.47
CA MET A 46 -5.50 -2.53 3.04
C MET A 46 -5.30 -1.08 3.49
N LEU A 47 -4.21 -0.78 4.19
CA LEU A 47 -3.89 0.58 4.62
C LEU A 47 -3.68 1.52 3.44
N MET A 48 -2.97 1.07 2.40
CA MET A 48 -2.79 1.81 1.15
C MET A 48 -4.13 2.13 0.48
N LEU A 49 -5.03 1.15 0.36
CA LEU A 49 -6.36 1.36 -0.25
C LEU A 49 -7.19 2.40 0.53
N ARG A 50 -7.20 2.31 1.86
CA ARG A 50 -7.84 3.34 2.71
C ARG A 50 -7.20 4.72 2.52
N GLY A 51 -5.88 4.77 2.37
CA GLY A 51 -5.16 6.02 2.06
C GLY A 51 -5.62 6.64 0.75
N LEU A 52 -5.84 5.82 -0.30
CA LEU A 52 -6.33 6.26 -1.60
C LEU A 52 -7.77 6.78 -1.54
N GLU A 53 -8.64 6.15 -0.75
CA GLU A 53 -10.01 6.63 -0.53
C GLU A 53 -10.06 8.02 0.14
N ASN A 54 -9.08 8.31 1.01
CA ASN A 54 -8.98 9.58 1.72
C ASN A 54 -8.07 10.60 1.00
N TYR A 55 -7.45 10.23 -0.12
CA TYR A 55 -6.58 11.13 -0.86
C TYR A 55 -7.46 12.08 -1.68
N PRO A 56 -7.40 13.41 -1.45
CA PRO A 56 -8.23 14.35 -2.18
C PRO A 56 -7.94 14.22 -3.68
N SER A 57 -8.96 13.89 -4.47
CA SER A 57 -8.84 13.72 -5.93
C SER A 57 -8.54 15.04 -6.67
N ALA A 58 -8.55 16.17 -5.97
CA ALA A 58 -8.26 17.47 -6.51
C ALA A 58 -6.76 17.76 -6.42
N ARG A 59 -5.98 17.26 -7.38
CA ARG A 59 -4.80 18.01 -7.80
C ARG A 59 -5.33 19.22 -8.57
N PRO A 60 -5.11 20.47 -8.14
CA PRO A 60 -5.42 21.61 -8.98
C PRO A 60 -4.60 21.47 -10.27
N GLU A 61 -5.27 21.43 -11.41
CA GLU A 61 -4.64 21.57 -12.72
C GLU A 61 -3.74 22.80 -12.69
N PRO A 62 -2.49 22.74 -13.19
CA PRO A 62 -1.64 23.92 -13.26
C PRO A 62 -2.35 24.94 -14.16
N THR A 63 -2.90 25.99 -13.55
CA THR A 63 -3.50 27.09 -14.27
C THR A 63 -2.38 27.80 -15.00
N ASN A 64 -2.27 27.54 -16.31
CA ASN A 64 -1.31 28.22 -17.16
C ASN A 64 -1.74 29.69 -17.22
N GLN A 65 -1.23 30.52 -16.32
CA GLN A 65 -1.46 31.96 -16.35
C GLN A 65 -0.74 32.50 -17.57
N THR A 66 -1.50 32.78 -18.62
CA THR A 66 -1.07 33.61 -19.74
C THR A 66 -0.67 34.97 -19.19
N VAL A 67 0.63 35.25 -19.21
CA VAL A 67 1.19 36.58 -19.02
C VAL A 67 0.64 37.45 -20.16
N GLN A 68 -0.17 38.46 -19.81
CA GLN A 68 -0.47 39.57 -20.70
C GLN A 68 0.67 40.59 -20.66
#